data_AF-A0A7W2NIX1-F1
#
_entry.id   AF-A0A7W2NIX1-F1
#
_cell.length_a   1.000
_cell.length_b   1.000
_cell.length_c   1.000
_cell.angle_alpha   90.00
_cell.angle_beta   90.00
_cell.angle_gamma   90.00
#
_symmetry.space_group_name_H-M   'P 1'
#
loop_
_entity.id
_entity.type
_entity.pdbx_description
1 polymer ?
#
loop_
_entity_poly.entity_id
_entity_poly.type
_entity_poly.pdbx_seq_one_letter_code
_entity_poly.pdbx_strand_id
1 'polypeptide(L)'
;MKQLTNNSFSKQKGFTLIELVVVIVILGILAATAAPKFIDLTGDARTSVMKGVQGSINSAVNLAHAKALVAGQTSGTGEIEIGTKFYALVNGFPAKTALGTGATTEGLGIDSLVELEAGTEITFAAGVFTHTGAPTPADCILTYTDAENSETPPVLTTTISGC
;
A
#
# COMPACT_ATOMS: atom_id res chain seq x y z
N MET A 1 -29.37 -12.89 74.29
CA MET A 1 -28.79 -13.98 73.46
C MET A 1 -29.05 -13.63 72.00
N LYS A 2 -28.03 -13.23 71.25
CA LYS A 2 -28.15 -12.80 69.85
C LYS A 2 -27.48 -13.88 68.99
N GLN A 3 -28.31 -14.66 68.30
CA GLN A 3 -27.88 -15.73 67.39
C GLN A 3 -27.08 -15.09 66.23
N LEU A 4 -25.86 -15.56 65.99
CA LEU A 4 -25.03 -15.13 64.88
C LEU A 4 -25.39 -15.96 63.65
N THR A 5 -25.92 -15.29 62.63
CA THR A 5 -26.33 -15.86 61.35
C THR A 5 -25.15 -16.54 60.65
N ASN A 6 -25.29 -17.82 60.35
CA ASN A 6 -24.28 -18.65 59.72
C ASN A 6 -24.17 -18.28 58.23
N ASN A 7 -23.10 -17.56 57.85
CA ASN A 7 -22.83 -17.19 56.46
C ASN A 7 -22.24 -18.42 55.74
N SER A 8 -23.00 -19.04 54.85
CA SER A 8 -22.51 -20.13 54.00
C SER A 8 -21.49 -19.58 53.02
N PHE A 9 -20.20 -19.70 53.34
CA PHE A 9 -19.12 -19.50 52.38
C PHE A 9 -19.26 -20.59 51.30
N SER A 10 -19.84 -20.23 50.15
CA SER A 10 -19.74 -21.05 48.95
C SER A 10 -18.27 -21.34 48.70
N LYS A 11 -17.86 -22.61 48.68
CA LYS A 11 -16.50 -23.01 48.32
C LYS A 11 -16.21 -22.52 46.90
N GLN A 12 -15.55 -21.37 46.78
CA GLN A 12 -14.91 -20.96 45.54
C GLN A 12 -13.87 -22.03 45.23
N LYS A 13 -14.14 -22.89 44.24
CA LYS A 13 -13.11 -23.76 43.66
C LYS A 13 -12.14 -22.82 42.93
N GLY A 14 -11.07 -22.43 43.62
CA GLY A 14 -9.98 -21.69 43.00
C GLY A 14 -9.33 -22.52 41.90
N PHE A 15 -8.91 -21.85 40.84
CA PHE A 15 -8.06 -22.44 39.79
C PHE A 15 -6.77 -22.97 40.44
N THR A 16 -6.34 -24.17 40.08
CA THR A 16 -5.10 -24.75 40.61
C THR A 16 -3.88 -24.06 39.97
N LEU A 17 -2.77 -23.97 40.71
CA LEU A 17 -1.52 -23.44 40.15
C LEU A 17 -1.06 -24.25 38.92
N ILE A 18 -1.30 -25.56 38.92
CA ILE A 18 -0.93 -26.42 37.79
C ILE A 18 -1.77 -26.14 36.54
N GLU A 19 -3.07 -25.84 36.66
CA GLU A 19 -3.88 -25.45 35.51
C GLU A 19 -3.36 -24.16 34.87
N LEU A 20 -2.98 -23.17 35.68
CA LEU A 20 -2.42 -21.92 35.15
C LEU A 20 -1.07 -22.16 34.45
N VAL A 21 -0.20 -23.00 35.02
CA VAL A 21 1.09 -23.36 34.42
C VAL A 21 0.90 -24.11 33.10
N VAL A 22 -0.03 -25.07 33.03
CA VAL A 22 -0.28 -25.82 31.80
C VAL A 22 -0.80 -24.89 30.69
N VAL A 23 -1.67 -23.93 31.02
CA VAL A 23 -2.20 -22.97 30.04
C VAL A 23 -1.09 -22.11 29.44
N ILE A 24 -0.21 -21.53 30.26
CA ILE A 24 0.89 -20.70 29.73
C ILE A 24 1.90 -21.51 28.90
N VAL A 25 2.12 -22.79 29.25
CA VAL A 25 2.97 -23.70 28.46
C VAL A 25 2.35 -23.97 27.10
N ILE A 26 1.05 -24.28 27.05
CA ILE A 26 0.34 -24.51 25.79
C ILE A 26 0.36 -23.24 24.92
N LEU A 27 0.06 -22.07 25.50
CA LEU A 27 0.12 -20.78 24.79
C LEU A 27 1.53 -20.47 24.29
N GLY A 28 2.57 -20.83 25.05
CA GLY A 28 3.97 -20.67 24.64
C GLY A 28 4.32 -21.51 23.40
N ILE A 29 3.88 -22.77 23.35
CA ILE A 29 4.12 -23.66 22.19
C ILE A 29 3.36 -23.16 20.96
N LEU A 30 2.10 -22.75 21.14
CA LEU A 30 1.30 -22.19 20.05
C LEU A 30 1.90 -20.89 19.51
N ALA A 31 2.38 -20.00 20.38
CA ALA A 31 3.02 -18.76 19.98
C ALA A 31 4.33 -19.01 19.22
N ALA A 32 5.18 -19.93 19.71
CA ALA A 32 6.47 -20.24 19.07
C ALA A 32 6.32 -20.82 17.65
N THR A 33 5.24 -21.58 17.40
CA THR A 33 4.97 -22.18 16.09
C THR A 33 4.20 -21.25 15.15
N ALA A 34 3.33 -20.38 15.69
CA ALA A 34 2.53 -19.46 14.89
C ALA A 34 3.27 -18.18 14.48
N ALA A 35 4.19 -17.68 15.31
CA ALA A 35 4.86 -16.39 15.07
C ALA A 35 5.66 -16.33 13.75
N PRO A 36 6.49 -17.33 13.38
CA PRO A 36 7.23 -17.28 12.11
C PRO A 36 6.29 -17.22 10.90
N LYS A 37 5.24 -18.04 10.90
CA LYS A 37 4.25 -18.09 9.82
C LYS A 37 3.49 -16.77 9.67
N PHE A 38 3.20 -16.09 10.78
CA PHE A 38 2.52 -14.79 10.73
C PHE A 38 3.40 -13.70 10.12
N ILE A 39 4.72 -13.73 10.37
CA ILE A 39 5.69 -12.80 9.78
C ILE A 39 5.76 -12.99 8.27
N ASP A 40 5.90 -14.25 7.80
CA ASP A 40 5.96 -14.57 6.36
C ASP A 40 4.70 -14.10 5.62
N LEU A 41 3.51 -14.40 6.19
CA LEU A 41 2.22 -13.97 5.61
C LEU A 41 2.11 -12.45 5.51
N THR A 42 2.70 -11.71 6.46
CA THR A 42 2.68 -10.24 6.42
C THR A 42 3.56 -9.71 5.29
N GLY A 43 4.75 -10.29 5.08
CA GLY A 43 5.61 -9.92 3.94
C GLY A 43 4.98 -10.24 2.58
N ASP A 44 4.36 -11.42 2.46
CA ASP A 44 3.61 -11.82 1.25
C ASP A 44 2.43 -10.89 0.98
N ALA A 45 1.72 -10.45 2.02
CA ALA A 45 0.62 -9.51 1.91
C ALA A 45 1.10 -8.16 1.36
N ARG A 46 2.19 -7.61 1.91
CA ARG A 46 2.80 -6.35 1.44
C ARG A 46 3.26 -6.45 -0.02
N THR A 47 3.94 -7.54 -0.35
CA THR A 47 4.36 -7.84 -1.73
C THR A 47 3.16 -7.88 -2.69
N SER A 48 2.04 -8.48 -2.26
CA SER A 48 0.82 -8.55 -3.06
C SER A 48 0.16 -7.19 -3.24
N VAL A 49 0.15 -6.34 -2.20
CA VAL A 49 -0.29 -4.95 -2.29
C VAL A 49 0.54 -4.19 -3.32
N MET A 50 1.87 -4.28 -3.26
CA MET A 50 2.75 -3.59 -4.23
C MET A 50 2.51 -4.09 -5.67
N LYS A 51 2.31 -5.39 -5.88
CA LYS A 51 1.93 -5.93 -7.20
C LYS A 51 0.56 -5.39 -7.66
N GLY A 52 -0.39 -5.23 -6.76
CA GLY A 52 -1.69 -4.61 -7.03
C GLY A 52 -1.55 -3.14 -7.45
N VAL A 53 -0.71 -2.37 -6.75
CA VAL A 53 -0.39 -0.98 -7.12
C VAL A 53 0.27 -0.92 -8.49
N GLN A 54 1.22 -1.81 -8.79
CA GLN A 54 1.86 -1.89 -10.12
C GLN A 54 0.83 -2.15 -11.23
N GLY A 55 -0.11 -3.08 -11.03
CA GLY A 55 -1.19 -3.35 -11.98
C GLY A 55 -2.11 -2.15 -12.18
N SER A 56 -2.39 -1.40 -11.11
CA SER A 56 -3.20 -0.19 -11.14
C SER A 56 -2.51 0.93 -11.92
N ILE A 57 -1.21 1.15 -11.70
CA ILE A 57 -0.42 2.13 -12.46
C ILE A 57 -0.41 1.78 -13.95
N ASN A 58 -0.13 0.52 -14.32
CA ASN A 58 -0.15 0.08 -15.72
C ASN A 58 -1.50 0.36 -16.40
N SER A 59 -2.60 0.07 -15.70
CA SER A 59 -3.94 0.31 -16.21
C SER A 59 -4.20 1.81 -16.42
N ALA A 60 -3.78 2.63 -15.45
CA ALA A 60 -3.94 4.08 -15.49
C ALA A 60 -3.12 4.72 -16.63
N VAL A 61 -1.87 4.26 -16.82
CA VAL A 61 -0.99 4.66 -17.93
C VAL A 61 -1.64 4.37 -19.28
N ASN A 62 -2.15 3.16 -19.49
CA ASN A 62 -2.76 2.77 -20.76
C ASN A 62 -4.02 3.62 -21.06
N LEU A 63 -4.85 3.87 -20.06
CA LEU A 63 -6.05 4.70 -20.21
C LEU A 63 -5.71 6.16 -20.51
N ALA A 64 -4.75 6.73 -19.78
CA ALA A 64 -4.31 8.10 -19.99
C ALA A 64 -3.63 8.26 -21.35
N HIS A 65 -2.80 7.31 -21.78
CA HIS A 65 -2.19 7.30 -23.10
C HIS A 65 -3.23 7.24 -24.21
N ALA A 66 -4.23 6.36 -24.10
CA ALA A 66 -5.33 6.29 -25.07
C ALA A 66 -6.05 7.65 -25.21
N LYS A 67 -6.26 8.36 -24.08
CA LYS A 67 -6.82 9.72 -24.11
C LYS A 67 -5.87 10.74 -24.72
N ALA A 68 -4.57 10.66 -24.44
CA ALA A 68 -3.56 11.54 -25.02
C ALA A 68 -3.52 11.43 -26.55
N LEU A 69 -3.61 10.21 -27.09
CA LEU A 69 -3.71 9.96 -28.53
C LEU A 69 -4.94 10.64 -29.14
N VAL A 70 -6.10 10.54 -28.49
CA VAL A 70 -7.35 11.18 -28.96
C VAL A 70 -7.25 12.71 -28.89
N ALA A 71 -6.60 13.25 -27.87
CA ALA A 71 -6.39 14.69 -27.69
C ALA A 71 -5.26 15.27 -28.55
N GLY A 72 -4.50 14.44 -29.27
CA GLY A 72 -3.33 14.87 -30.04
C GLY A 72 -2.13 15.30 -29.18
N GLN A 73 -2.12 14.95 -27.88
CA GLN A 73 -1.09 15.31 -26.91
C GLN A 73 -0.02 14.21 -26.85
N THR A 74 0.67 13.97 -27.96
CA THR A 74 1.52 12.77 -28.12
C THR A 74 3.02 13.04 -28.05
N SER A 75 3.46 14.27 -27.83
CA SER A 75 4.89 14.63 -27.85
C SER A 75 5.17 15.79 -26.92
N GLY A 76 6.37 15.79 -26.32
CA GLY A 76 6.74 16.84 -25.37
C GLY A 76 5.92 16.76 -24.08
N THR A 77 5.78 17.88 -23.39
CA THR A 77 4.90 17.98 -22.23
C THR A 77 3.51 18.44 -22.68
N GLY A 78 2.47 18.00 -21.99
CA GLY A 78 1.10 18.33 -22.32
C GLY A 78 0.13 17.92 -21.22
N GLU A 79 -1.16 18.10 -21.45
CA GLU A 79 -2.16 17.78 -20.45
C GLU A 79 -3.40 17.12 -21.03
N ILE A 80 -4.03 16.27 -20.23
CA ILE A 80 -5.32 15.65 -20.55
C ILE A 80 -6.29 15.79 -19.38
N GLU A 81 -7.57 15.85 -19.73
CA GLU A 81 -8.66 15.87 -18.76
C GLU A 81 -9.25 14.46 -18.56
N ILE A 82 -9.35 14.05 -17.29
CA ILE A 82 -10.05 12.84 -16.89
C ILE A 82 -10.98 13.17 -15.73
N GLY A 83 -12.28 13.06 -15.98
CA GLY A 83 -13.29 13.53 -15.04
C GLY A 83 -13.25 15.05 -14.96
N THR A 84 -12.95 15.59 -13.78
CA THR A 84 -12.82 17.04 -13.52
C THR A 84 -11.39 17.45 -13.19
N LYS A 85 -10.42 16.54 -13.37
CA LYS A 85 -9.00 16.74 -13.04
C LYS A 85 -8.16 16.72 -14.31
N PHE A 86 -7.07 17.48 -14.28
CA PHE A 86 -6.09 17.55 -15.34
C PHE A 86 -4.81 16.82 -14.93
N TYR A 87 -4.29 16.01 -15.85
CA TYR A 87 -3.09 15.21 -15.64
C TYR A 87 -2.02 15.63 -16.62
N ALA A 88 -0.80 15.82 -16.11
CA ALA A 88 0.37 16.12 -16.92
C ALA A 88 0.78 14.88 -17.73
N LEU A 89 1.28 15.14 -18.93
CA LEU A 89 1.80 14.15 -19.85
C LEU A 89 3.24 14.46 -20.17
N VAL A 90 4.03 13.41 -20.35
CA VAL A 90 5.35 13.44 -20.97
C VAL A 90 5.31 12.44 -22.12
N ASN A 91 5.51 12.95 -23.33
CA ASN A 91 5.49 12.17 -24.57
C ASN A 91 4.22 11.33 -24.75
N GLY A 92 3.06 11.86 -24.36
CA GLY A 92 1.78 11.17 -24.47
C GLY A 92 1.50 10.11 -23.41
N PHE A 93 2.33 9.98 -22.37
CA PHE A 93 2.08 9.15 -21.20
C PHE A 93 2.00 10.01 -19.94
N PRO A 94 1.33 9.57 -18.85
CA PRO A 94 1.30 10.33 -17.61
C PRO A 94 2.69 10.70 -17.10
N ALA A 95 2.86 11.95 -16.67
CA ALA A 95 4.09 12.39 -16.05
C ALA A 95 4.29 11.72 -14.68
N LYS A 96 5.55 11.41 -14.36
CA LYS A 96 5.95 10.85 -13.06
C LYS A 96 5.56 11.77 -11.92
N THR A 97 5.61 13.07 -12.11
CA THR A 97 5.28 14.06 -11.08
C THR A 97 4.36 15.09 -11.67
N ALA A 98 3.60 15.77 -10.81
CA ALA A 98 2.87 16.95 -11.24
C ALA A 98 3.84 17.96 -11.88
N LEU A 99 3.46 18.45 -13.05
CA LEU A 99 4.18 19.52 -13.74
C LEU A 99 3.46 20.87 -13.56
N GLY A 100 2.29 20.85 -12.92
CA GLY A 100 1.54 22.03 -12.49
C GLY A 100 0.19 21.66 -11.87
N THR A 101 -0.81 22.52 -12.06
CA THR A 101 -2.19 22.31 -11.57
C THR A 101 -3.21 22.09 -12.69
N GLY A 102 -2.76 22.21 -13.94
CA GLY A 102 -3.50 21.85 -15.15
C GLY A 102 -4.20 23.00 -15.86
N ALA A 103 -4.92 22.60 -16.90
CA ALA A 103 -5.71 23.39 -17.85
C ALA A 103 -4.95 24.46 -18.64
N THR A 104 -3.60 24.54 -18.57
CA THR A 104 -2.73 25.23 -19.54
C THR A 104 -1.26 25.40 -19.13
N THR A 105 -0.79 24.90 -17.99
CA THR A 105 0.67 24.74 -17.78
C THR A 105 1.02 23.45 -17.05
N GLU A 106 0.37 22.36 -17.46
CA GLU A 106 0.59 20.98 -17.00
C GLU A 106 -0.09 20.65 -15.66
N GLY A 107 -0.58 19.41 -15.55
CA GLY A 107 -1.45 18.94 -14.48
C GLY A 107 -0.78 18.10 -13.40
N LEU A 108 -1.60 17.27 -12.76
CA LEU A 108 -1.21 16.35 -11.71
C LEU A 108 -0.39 15.17 -12.26
N GLY A 109 0.42 14.56 -11.40
CA GLY A 109 1.24 13.39 -11.76
C GLY A 109 0.47 12.07 -11.69
N ILE A 110 1.19 10.99 -11.97
CA ILE A 110 0.68 9.60 -11.91
C ILE A 110 0.14 9.22 -10.52
N ASP A 111 0.66 9.82 -9.46
CA ASP A 111 0.22 9.59 -8.08
C ASP A 111 -1.25 9.95 -7.84
N SER A 112 -1.68 11.05 -8.45
CA SER A 112 -3.05 11.52 -8.37
C SER A 112 -3.98 10.74 -9.32
N LEU A 113 -3.44 10.12 -10.37
CA LEU A 113 -4.18 9.31 -11.34
C LEU A 113 -4.55 7.93 -10.76
N VAL A 114 -3.68 7.38 -9.91
CA VAL A 114 -3.86 6.07 -9.26
C VAL A 114 -4.67 6.19 -7.96
N GLU A 115 -5.01 7.43 -7.54
CA GLU A 115 -5.87 7.75 -6.38
C GLU A 115 -5.48 6.95 -5.13
N LEU A 116 -4.27 7.21 -4.62
CA LEU A 116 -3.86 6.65 -3.34
C LEU A 116 -4.73 7.20 -2.20
N GLU A 117 -5.48 6.31 -1.54
CA GLU A 117 -6.31 6.67 -0.39
C GLU A 117 -5.47 7.18 0.78
N ALA A 118 -5.97 8.23 1.44
CA ALA A 118 -5.33 8.79 2.62
C ALA A 118 -5.32 7.76 3.77
N GLY A 119 -4.17 7.61 4.42
CA GLY A 119 -4.00 6.66 5.53
C GLY A 119 -3.61 5.24 5.11
N THR A 120 -3.35 5.00 3.82
CA THR A 120 -2.67 3.77 3.38
C THR A 120 -1.18 3.81 3.74
N GLU A 121 -0.55 2.63 3.83
CA GLU A 121 0.90 2.51 4.04
C GLU A 121 1.71 2.80 2.77
N ILE A 122 1.06 3.21 1.68
CA ILE A 122 1.70 3.54 0.40
C ILE A 122 1.88 5.05 0.30
N THR A 123 3.13 5.49 0.23
CA THR A 123 3.46 6.89 -0.01
C THR A 123 4.04 7.07 -1.40
N PHE A 124 3.83 8.26 -1.97
CA PHE A 124 4.42 8.63 -3.24
C PHE A 124 5.35 9.83 -3.08
N ALA A 125 6.57 9.72 -3.63
CA ALA A 125 7.50 10.83 -3.72
C ALA A 125 8.33 10.74 -5.00
N ALA A 126 8.32 11.80 -5.81
CA ALA A 126 9.21 11.99 -6.97
C ALA A 126 9.26 10.80 -7.95
N GLY A 127 8.13 10.13 -8.20
CA GLY A 127 8.05 8.96 -9.10
C GLY A 127 8.20 7.62 -8.39
N VAL A 128 8.39 7.59 -7.07
CA VAL A 128 8.57 6.35 -6.30
C VAL A 128 7.39 6.13 -5.37
N PHE A 129 6.75 4.97 -5.52
CA PHE A 129 5.75 4.45 -4.59
C PHE A 129 6.45 3.56 -3.57
N THR A 130 6.30 3.86 -2.29
CA THR A 130 7.00 3.17 -1.19
C THR A 130 6.01 2.60 -0.19
N HIS A 131 6.21 1.35 0.22
CA HIS A 131 5.45 0.76 1.31
C HIS A 131 6.09 1.10 2.66
N THR A 132 5.57 2.11 3.33
CA THR A 132 6.10 2.62 4.61
C THR A 132 5.99 1.63 5.77
N GLY A 133 5.02 0.70 5.72
CA GLY A 133 4.89 -0.35 6.72
C GLY A 133 5.87 -1.52 6.57
N ALA A 134 6.68 -1.57 5.52
CA ALA A 134 7.63 -2.67 5.29
C ALA A 134 8.80 -2.64 6.29
N PRO A 135 9.46 -3.78 6.59
CA PRO A 135 10.59 -3.80 7.52
C PRO A 135 11.79 -3.01 6.99
N THR A 136 12.01 -3.04 5.67
CA THR A 136 12.98 -2.20 4.98
C THR A 136 12.29 -1.44 3.83
N PRO A 137 11.66 -0.28 4.12
CA PRO A 137 10.89 0.48 3.12
C PRO A 137 11.68 0.84 1.86
N ALA A 138 12.99 1.03 1.96
CA ALA A 138 13.86 1.31 0.81
C ALA A 138 13.90 0.17 -0.23
N ASP A 139 13.62 -1.07 0.20
CA ASP A 139 13.62 -2.28 -0.63
C ASP A 139 12.20 -2.78 -0.94
N CYS A 140 11.18 -1.98 -0.64
CA CYS A 140 9.76 -2.23 -0.94
C CYS A 140 9.16 -1.04 -1.70
N ILE A 141 9.64 -0.84 -2.93
CA ILE A 141 9.34 0.31 -3.77
C ILE A 141 8.95 -0.08 -5.21
N LEU A 142 8.18 0.80 -5.85
CA LEU A 142 7.96 0.83 -7.29
C LEU A 142 8.42 2.19 -7.83
N THR A 143 9.33 2.17 -8.78
CA THR A 143 9.84 3.38 -9.43
C THR A 143 9.20 3.54 -10.80
N TYR A 144 8.46 4.62 -10.97
CA TYR A 144 7.88 5.07 -12.23
C TYR A 144 8.83 6.04 -12.92
N THR A 145 9.28 5.66 -14.11
CA THR A 145 10.13 6.50 -14.97
C THR A 145 9.33 6.99 -16.16
N ASP A 146 9.41 8.29 -16.46
CA ASP A 146 8.74 8.90 -17.62
C ASP A 146 9.09 8.20 -18.93
N ALA A 147 8.16 8.26 -19.88
CA ALA A 147 8.38 7.79 -21.24
C ALA A 147 9.48 8.62 -21.94
N GLU A 148 10.44 7.95 -22.56
CA GLU A 148 11.54 8.62 -23.28
C GLU A 148 11.06 9.27 -24.58
N ASN A 149 10.05 8.69 -25.22
CA ASN A 149 9.44 9.18 -26.45
C ASN A 149 7.98 8.72 -26.57
N SER A 150 7.32 9.11 -27.67
CA SER A 150 5.89 8.84 -27.89
C SER A 150 5.54 7.38 -28.18
N GLU A 151 6.54 6.54 -28.40
CA GLU A 151 6.39 5.14 -28.81
C GLU A 151 6.81 4.16 -27.70
N THR A 152 7.64 4.61 -26.75
CA THR A 152 8.11 3.80 -25.62
C THR A 152 7.29 4.09 -24.35
N PRO A 153 6.52 3.11 -23.85
CA PRO A 153 5.80 3.27 -22.60
C PRO A 153 6.74 3.55 -21.41
N PRO A 154 6.24 4.22 -20.37
CA PRO A 154 6.99 4.48 -19.14
C PRO A 154 7.38 3.16 -18.45
N VAL A 155 8.56 3.15 -17.83
CA VAL A 155 9.12 1.96 -17.18
C VAL A 155 8.74 1.94 -15.71
N LEU A 156 8.13 0.84 -15.27
CA LEU A 156 7.92 0.53 -13.86
C LEU A 156 8.93 -0.50 -13.37
N THR A 157 9.89 -0.05 -12.56
CA THR A 157 10.88 -0.92 -11.93
C THR A 157 10.41 -1.29 -10.52
N THR A 158 10.44 -2.58 -10.19
CA THR A 158 9.98 -3.08 -8.88
C THR A 158 11.14 -3.58 -8.04
N THR A 159 11.25 -3.07 -6.81
CA THR A 159 12.17 -3.61 -5.80
C THR A 159 11.33 -4.04 -4.62
N ILE A 160 11.13 -5.35 -4.45
CA ILE A 160 10.20 -5.94 -3.46
C ILE A 160 10.89 -6.95 -2.53
N SER A 161 12.23 -6.89 -2.42
CA SER A 161 13.02 -7.81 -1.59
C SER A 161 12.91 -7.53 -0.10
N GLY A 162 12.42 -6.35 0.29
CA GLY A 162 12.28 -5.93 1.67
C GLY A 162 10.85 -5.59 2.09
N CYS A 163 9.88 -6.07 1.32
CA CYS A 163 8.48 -6.13 1.74
C CYS A 163 8.31 -7.30 2.74
#